data_AF-A0A8C7ZDV3-F1
#
_entry.id   AF-A0A8C7ZDV3-F1
#
_cell.length_a   1.000
_cell.length_b   1.000
_cell.length_c   1.000
_cell.angle_alpha   90.00
_cell.angle_beta   90.00
_cell.angle_gamma   90.00
#
_symmetry.space_group_name_H-M   'P 1'
#
loop_
_entity.id
_entity.type
_entity.pdbx_description
1 polymer ?
#
loop_
_entity_poly.entity_id
_entity_poly.type
_entity_poly.pdbx_seq_one_letter_code
_entity_poly.pdbx_strand_id
1 'polypeptide(L)' 'MNISYFPELFSKLEDGDKFWRMPECYIRGSTIKYLRIPDEIIDMVKDEVVSKGRGRGGAQQNKQQGKG' A
#
# COMPACT_ATOMS: atom_id res chain seq x y z
N MET A 1 3.26 -2.50 -14.25
CA MET A 1 2.17 -2.50 -13.25
C MET A 1 1.07 -1.55 -13.72
N ASN A 2 -0.04 -2.06 -14.24
CA ASN A 2 -1.14 -1.22 -14.70
C ASN A 2 -1.97 -0.75 -13.51
N ILE A 3 -2.51 0.46 -13.56
CA ILE A 3 -3.26 1.07 -12.46
C ILE A 3 -4.58 1.61 -12.99
N SER A 4 -5.68 1.18 -12.40
CA SER A 4 -6.97 1.87 -12.51
C SER A 4 -7.06 2.86 -11.38
N TYR A 5 -7.27 4.13 -11.70
CA TYR A 5 -7.36 5.22 -10.75
C TYR A 5 -8.68 5.95 -10.89
N PHE A 6 -9.31 6.24 -9.75
CA PHE A 6 -10.58 6.98 -9.66
C PHE A 6 -10.35 8.30 -8.90
N PRO A 7 -9.76 9.31 -9.55
CA PRO A 7 -9.61 10.62 -8.94
C PRO A 7 -10.89 11.44 -8.98
N GLU A 8 -11.05 12.30 -7.98
CA GLU A 8 -11.98 13.43 -8.07
C GLU A 8 -11.45 14.56 -8.98
N LEU A 9 -10.18 14.56 -9.40
CA LEU A 9 -9.58 15.76 -9.98
C LEU A 9 -8.36 15.64 -10.94
N PHE A 10 -8.47 16.38 -12.06
CA PHE A 10 -7.51 17.14 -12.89
C PHE A 10 -6.12 16.57 -13.26
N SER A 11 -5.99 16.11 -14.51
CA SER A 11 -4.68 15.90 -15.16
C SER A 11 -4.02 17.24 -15.53
N LYS A 12 -2.71 17.39 -15.24
CA LYS A 12 -1.86 18.47 -15.75
C LYS A 12 -0.92 17.90 -16.81
N LEU A 13 -1.05 18.34 -18.06
CA LEU A 13 -0.07 18.10 -19.12
C LEU A 13 1.10 19.08 -18.96
N GLU A 14 2.28 18.76 -19.50
CA GLU A 14 3.46 19.65 -19.51
C GLU A 14 3.14 21.08 -19.99
N ASP A 15 2.12 21.26 -20.85
CA ASP A 15 1.63 22.56 -21.35
C ASP A 15 0.68 23.33 -20.40
N GLY A 16 0.78 23.10 -19.10
CA GLY A 16 0.61 24.16 -18.11
C GLY A 16 -0.78 24.50 -17.58
N ASP A 17 -1.86 24.55 -18.40
CA ASP A 17 -3.09 25.28 -17.97
C ASP A 17 -4.44 24.58 -18.25
N LYS A 18 -4.46 23.35 -18.73
CA LYS A 18 -5.72 22.62 -18.99
C LYS A 18 -5.90 21.44 -18.05
N PHE A 19 -6.88 21.60 -17.16
CA PHE A 19 -7.28 20.59 -16.20
C PHE A 19 -8.54 19.87 -16.68
N TRP A 20 -8.49 18.54 -16.75
CA TRP A 20 -9.62 17.71 -17.17
C TRP A 20 -10.18 16.90 -16.00
N ARG A 21 -11.50 16.96 -15.79
CA ARG A 21 -12.17 16.08 -14.82
C ARG A 21 -12.49 14.75 -15.51
N MET A 22 -11.78 13.69 -15.14
CA MET A 22 -12.06 12.33 -15.58
C MET A 22 -12.65 11.52 -14.42
N PRO A 23 -13.80 10.86 -14.60
CA PRO A 23 -14.43 10.04 -13.55
C PRO A 23 -13.66 8.74 -13.28
N GLU A 24 -12.98 8.20 -14.29
CA GLU A 24 -12.15 6.99 -14.20
C GLU A 24 -10.99 7.12 -15.19
N CYS A 25 -9.80 6.65 -14.79
CA CYS A 25 -8.62 6.64 -15.63
C CYS A 25 -7.88 5.30 -15.52
N TYR A 26 -7.63 4.68 -16.67
CA TYR A 26 -6.72 3.54 -16.75
C TYR A 26 -5.34 3.99 -17.21
N ILE A 27 -4.33 3.73 -16.39
CA ILE A 27 -2.93 4.07 -16.64
C ILE A 27 -2.16 2.79 -16.93
N ARG A 28 -1.59 2.71 -18.15
CA ARG A 28 -0.71 1.61 -18.53
C ARG A 28 0.60 1.69 -17.75
N GLY A 29 1.01 0.58 -17.16
CA GLY A 29 2.18 0.55 -16.27
C GLY A 29 3.52 0.91 -16.89
N SER A 30 3.67 0.75 -18.21
CA SER A 30 4.91 1.08 -18.91
C SER A 30 5.15 2.59 -19.05
N THR A 31 4.14 3.43 -18.82
CA THR A 31 4.24 4.89 -18.95
C THR A 31 4.44 5.58 -17.60
N ILE A 32 4.45 4.84 -16.49
CA ILE A 32 4.55 5.38 -15.14
C ILE A 32 6.02 5.60 -14.78
N LYS A 33 6.40 6.85 -14.47
CA LYS A 33 7.76 7.19 -13.99
C LYS A 33 7.91 6.95 -12.49
N TYR A 34 6.99 7.49 -11.69
CA TYR A 34 6.95 7.32 -10.24
C TYR A 34 5.53 7.48 -9.72
N LEU A 35 5.27 6.92 -8.54
CA LEU A 35 4.04 7.12 -7.78
C LEU A 35 4.41 7.78 -6.46
N ARG A 36 3.66 8.80 -6.05
CA ARG A 36 3.78 9.38 -4.71
C ARG A 36 2.75 8.70 -3.81
N ILE A 37 3.23 8.05 -2.76
CA ILE A 37 2.39 7.38 -1.76
C ILE A 37 2.46 8.23 -0.48
N PRO A 38 1.31 8.52 0.18
CA PRO A 38 1.32 9.20 1.48
C PRO A 38 1.98 8.36 2.57
N ASP A 39 2.70 9.00 3.49
CA ASP A 39 3.44 8.31 4.57
C ASP A 39 2.51 7.52 5.50
N GLU A 40 1.29 8.00 5.73
CA GLU A 40 0.26 7.31 6.52
C GLU A 40 -0.04 5.91 5.99
N ILE A 41 -0.06 5.74 4.66
CA ILE A 41 -0.30 4.43 4.02
C ILE A 41 0.89 3.50 4.27
N ILE A 42 2.11 4.03 4.31
CA ILE A 42 3.33 3.24 4.52
C ILE A 42 3.29 2.59 5.91
N ASP A 43 2.89 3.34 6.92
CA ASP A 43 2.87 2.85 8.30
C ASP A 43 1.76 1.82 8.52
N MET A 44 0.58 2.02 7.92
CA MET A 44 -0.49 1.02 7.96
C MET A 44 -0.08 -0.34 7.38
N VAL A 45 0.66 -0.34 6.27
CA VAL A 45 1.13 -1.59 5.64
C VAL A 45 2.17 -2.31 6.51
N LYS A 46 3.07 -1.56 7.18
CA LYS A 46 4.06 -2.16 8.08
C LYS A 46 3.39 -2.91 9.23
N ASP A 47 2.37 -2.31 9.85
CA ASP A 47 1.62 -2.94 10.94
C ASP A 47 0.85 -4.19 10.48
N GLU A 48 0.32 -4.19 9.25
CA GLU A 48 -0.33 -5.37 8.66
C GLU A 48 0.66 -6.53 8.48
N VAL A 49 1.88 -6.26 8.01
CA VAL A 49 2.91 -7.30 7.83
C VAL A 49 3.34 -7.90 9.18
N VAL A 50 3.51 -7.05 10.21
CA VAL A 50 3.90 -7.50 11.56
C VAL A 50 2.79 -8.33 12.23
N SER A 51 1.53 -7.94 12.06
CA SER A 51 0.38 -8.67 12.63
C SER A 51 0.21 -10.07 12.01
N LYS A 52 0.40 -10.21 10.69
CA LYS A 52 0.34 -11.52 10.01
C LYS A 52 1.59 -12.38 10.23
N GLY A 53 2.73 -11.77 10.54
CA GLY A 53 4.00 -12.48 10.82
C GLY A 53 4.07 -13.19 12.18
N ARG A 54 3.18 -12.86 13.13
CA ARG A 54 3.19 -13.46 14.49
C ARG A 54 2.42 -14.78 14.62
N GLY A 55 1.87 -15.33 13.53
CA GLY A 55 1.03 -16.53 13.55
C GLY A 55 1.73 -17.89 13.51
N ARG A 56 3.07 -17.96 13.39
CA ARG A 56 3.78 -19.26 13.25
C ARG A 56 5.13 -19.27 13.96
N GLY A 57 5.14 -19.57 15.25
CA GLY A 57 6.37 -19.92 15.96
C GLY A 57 6.43 -19.38 17.38
N GLY A 58 5.58 -19.88 18.27
CA GLY A 58 5.57 -19.41 19.66
C GLY A 58 4.80 -20.29 20.63
N ALA A 59 4.76 -21.61 20.41
CA ALA A 59 4.25 -22.57 21.38
C ALA A 59 5.36 -23.57 21.75
N GLN A 60 6.50 -23.04 22.18
CA GLN A 60 7.58 -23.85 22.75
C GLN A 60 8.19 -23.08 23.92
N GLN A 61 7.40 -22.90 24.99
CA GLN A 61 7.94 -22.49 26.27
C GLN A 61 7.37 -23.36 27.38
N ASN A 62 8.17 -24.36 27.70
CA ASN A 62 8.53 -24.70 29.07
C ASN A 62 7.38 -25.15 30.01
N LYS A 63 7.13 -26.48 30.03
CA LYS A 63 6.65 -27.16 31.23
C LYS A 63 7.75 -28.09 31.76
N GLN A 64 8.83 -27.48 32.26
CA GLN A 64 9.75 -28.12 33.18
C GLN A 64 9.71 -27.40 34.53
N GLN A 65 8.84 -27.89 35.42
CA GLN A 65 8.80 -27.74 36.89
C GLN A 65 7.42 -28.27 37.30
N GLY A 66 7.22 -29.33 38.07
CA GLY A 66 7.98 -29.90 39.17
C GLY A 66 7.00 -30.01 40.35
N LYS A 67 6.74 -31.22 40.86
CA LYS A 67 6.26 -31.59 42.22
C LYS A 67 5.55 -32.95 42.20
N GLY A 68 5.94 -33.86 43.10
CA GLY A 68 5.28 -35.13 43.37
C GLY A 68 6.30 -36.24 43.55
#